data_AF-A0A8S2B086-F1
#
_entry.id   AF-A0A8S2B086-F1
#
_cell.length_a   1.000
_cell.length_b   1.000
_cell.length_c   1.000
_cell.angle_alpha   90.00
_cell.angle_beta   90.00
_cell.angle_gamma   90.00
#
_symmetry.space_group_name_H-M   'P 1'
#
loop_
_entity.id
_entity.type
_entity.pdbx_description
1 polymer ?
#
loop_
_entity_poly.entity_id
_entity_poly.type
_entity_poly.pdbx_seq_one_letter_code
_entity_poly.pdbx_strand_id
1 'polypeptide(L)'
;MNTALLSKVGWRLLHDDVSLWSKFLRSKYKVGDSQACNWLVTKGTWSSTWRSIVLGFRKVVFPGLSWVLGDGKQINFWGDRWLLNVPLSESATRDLPANWKEIKVSDVWRNGAGWDLQRITPFISEKTQLKLMSMVVDTVTGARDMLSWGECSDGRFTVKSAYSLLSRDMVPKQSMGAFYLRIWRVVAHEKVRVFIWLVVNQVLMTNVERQRRHLGDSGLCTVCKSGDETILHILRDCPAMAGVWTRLLPPQRRQVFFSQSLLEWIYSNVGDEKEIGECPWATIFSQAVWWSWKWRCGNVFGENRKCRDRVRFIKDLAKDVWVAHKKLLASLSLVVRVERMIAWIPPMVGWFKLNTDGASHGNPGLATAGGVIRDGEGNWCSGFALNIRICSAPLAELWGVYYGLYIAWERGITCLELEVDSEMVVGFLRTGIEDSHPLSFLIRLCHGFLSKDWLVRVSHVYREANRLADGLANYAFSLPLGFHLFASSPESVNLLLLEDINGPARPRNVRL
;
A
#
# COMPACT_ATOMS: atom_id res chain seq x y z
N MET A 1 6.57 16.27 9.08
CA MET A 1 7.07 15.02 9.68
C MET A 1 6.70 14.89 11.15
N ASN A 2 7.11 15.84 12.02
CA ASN A 2 6.87 15.74 13.47
C ASN A 2 5.40 15.52 13.84
N THR A 3 4.44 16.22 13.21
CA THR A 3 3.01 16.02 13.44
C THR A 3 2.54 14.59 13.12
N ALA A 4 3.08 13.97 12.07
CA ALA A 4 2.75 12.58 11.69
C ALA A 4 3.36 11.55 12.66
N LEU A 5 4.51 11.86 13.27
CA LEU A 5 5.10 11.01 14.31
C LEU A 5 4.29 11.11 15.61
N LEU A 6 3.88 12.33 15.99
CA LEU A 6 3.05 12.56 17.18
C LEU A 6 1.66 11.92 17.06
N SER A 7 1.06 11.93 15.87
CA SER A 7 -0.23 11.28 15.64
C SER A 7 -0.16 9.76 15.79
N LYS A 8 1.00 9.12 15.62
CA LYS A 8 1.16 7.69 15.95
C LYS A 8 0.88 7.41 17.43
N VAL A 9 1.30 8.32 18.33
CA VAL A 9 1.02 8.19 19.77
C VAL A 9 -0.47 8.40 20.03
N GLY A 10 -1.08 9.40 19.39
CA GLY A 10 -2.53 9.62 19.46
C GLY A 10 -3.35 8.42 18.97
N TRP A 11 -2.98 7.86 17.81
CA TRP A 11 -3.60 6.65 17.25
C TRP A 11 -3.53 5.49 18.24
N ARG A 12 -2.32 5.18 18.76
CA ARG A 12 -2.15 4.13 19.77
C ARG A 12 -2.99 4.38 21.02
N LEU A 13 -3.12 5.63 21.46
CA LEU A 13 -3.90 5.97 22.63
C LEU A 13 -5.39 5.64 22.47
N LEU A 14 -5.93 5.59 21.24
CA LEU A 14 -7.34 5.19 21.01
C LEU A 14 -7.57 3.69 21.19
N HIS A 15 -6.59 2.86 20.82
CA HIS A 15 -6.72 1.40 20.82
C HIS A 15 -6.11 0.73 22.05
N ASP A 16 -5.09 1.32 22.65
CA ASP A 16 -4.39 0.78 23.81
C ASP A 16 -5.11 1.29 25.06
N ASP A 17 -5.69 0.40 25.85
CA ASP A 17 -6.27 0.67 27.17
C ASP A 17 -5.58 -0.13 28.29
N VAL A 18 -4.65 -1.02 27.92
CA VAL A 18 -3.99 -1.96 28.83
C VAL A 18 -2.68 -1.39 29.39
N SER A 19 -1.88 -0.73 28.54
CA SER A 19 -0.54 -0.29 28.90
C SER A 19 -0.55 0.84 29.93
N LEU A 20 0.50 0.90 30.76
CA LEU A 20 0.60 1.87 31.85
C LEU A 20 0.56 3.32 31.35
N TRP A 21 1.29 3.63 30.27
CA TRP A 21 1.33 4.97 29.70
C TRP A 21 -0.04 5.41 29.18
N SER A 22 -0.79 4.48 28.56
CA SER A 22 -2.13 4.77 28.07
C SER A 22 -3.10 5.00 29.21
N LYS A 23 -3.15 4.09 30.20
CA LYS A 23 -3.99 4.22 31.41
C LYS A 23 -3.74 5.55 32.12
N PHE A 24 -2.48 5.93 32.28
CA PHE A 24 -2.10 7.21 32.87
C PHE A 24 -2.64 8.40 32.07
N LEU A 25 -2.38 8.45 30.76
CA LEU A 25 -2.85 9.56 29.91
C LEU A 25 -4.37 9.64 29.87
N ARG A 26 -5.05 8.50 29.73
CA ARG A 26 -6.52 8.42 29.74
C ARG A 26 -7.10 8.92 31.05
N SER A 27 -6.55 8.51 32.18
CA SER A 27 -7.02 8.95 33.51
C SER A 27 -6.74 10.45 33.77
N LYS A 28 -5.53 10.91 33.44
CA LYS A 28 -5.10 12.30 33.68
C LYS A 28 -5.87 13.30 32.82
N TYR A 29 -6.04 13.00 31.54
CA TYR A 29 -6.67 13.91 30.57
C TYR A 29 -8.13 13.58 30.28
N LYS A 30 -8.70 12.59 30.98
CA LYS A 30 -10.09 12.12 30.84
C LYS A 30 -10.42 11.73 29.39
N VAL A 31 -9.47 11.06 28.72
CA VAL A 31 -9.63 10.61 27.33
C VAL A 31 -10.75 9.59 27.30
N GLY A 32 -11.87 9.99 26.72
CA GLY A 32 -13.07 9.16 26.54
C GLY A 32 -13.19 8.69 25.10
N ASP A 33 -14.42 8.44 24.68
CA ASP A 33 -14.75 8.08 23.30
C ASP A 33 -14.20 9.13 22.31
N SER A 34 -13.70 8.63 21.18
CA SER A 34 -13.35 9.40 20.00
C SER A 34 -14.48 10.32 19.52
N GLN A 35 -15.73 9.89 19.64
CA GLN A 35 -16.90 10.67 19.20
C GLN A 35 -17.24 11.81 20.17
N ALA A 36 -16.99 11.63 21.47
CA ALA A 36 -17.37 12.62 22.47
C ALA A 36 -16.53 13.91 22.38
N CYS A 37 -15.26 13.83 21.98
CA CYS A 37 -14.32 14.94 21.80
C CYS A 37 -14.16 15.95 22.98
N ASN A 38 -14.90 15.82 24.07
CA ASN A 38 -14.93 16.74 25.21
C ASN A 38 -13.58 16.86 25.92
N TRP A 39 -12.76 15.81 25.82
CA TRP A 39 -11.40 15.75 26.36
C TRP A 39 -10.36 16.49 25.51
N LEU A 40 -10.75 16.98 24.32
CA LEU A 40 -9.91 17.78 23.43
C LEU A 40 -10.08 19.28 23.65
N VAL A 41 -10.91 19.73 24.58
CA VAL A 41 -11.08 21.17 24.88
C VAL A 41 -9.82 21.69 25.59
N THR A 42 -9.18 22.70 25.01
CA THR A 42 -7.89 23.23 25.47
C THR A 42 -7.96 23.73 26.92
N LYS A 43 -7.09 23.24 27.80
CA LYS A 43 -6.96 23.72 29.18
C LYS A 43 -5.56 24.26 29.45
N GLY A 44 -5.46 25.32 30.26
CA GLY A 44 -4.17 25.94 30.64
C GLY A 44 -3.22 24.98 31.35
N THR A 45 -3.75 23.99 32.06
CA THR A 45 -3.02 22.97 32.85
C THR A 45 -2.40 21.84 32.02
N TRP A 46 -2.54 21.86 30.70
CA TRP A 46 -1.99 20.82 29.84
C TRP A 46 -0.47 20.87 29.73
N SER A 47 0.18 19.71 29.87
CA SER A 47 1.61 19.56 29.56
C SER A 47 1.88 19.83 28.08
N SER A 48 3.10 20.25 27.74
CA SER A 48 3.56 20.38 26.35
C SER A 48 3.35 19.09 25.54
N THR A 49 3.69 17.92 26.12
CA THR A 49 3.51 16.61 25.48
C THR A 49 2.05 16.36 25.11
N TRP A 50 1.11 16.61 26.03
CA TRP A 50 -0.32 16.45 25.75
C TRP A 50 -0.82 17.40 24.67
N ARG A 51 -0.39 18.67 24.67
CA ARG A 51 -0.71 19.63 23.60
C ARG A 51 -0.24 19.11 22.24
N SER A 52 0.95 18.52 22.17
CA SER A 52 1.49 17.90 20.96
C SER A 52 0.70 16.67 20.49
N ILE A 53 0.25 15.82 21.43
CA ILE A 53 -0.62 14.67 21.11
C ILE A 53 -1.98 15.14 20.59
N VAL A 54 -2.62 16.11 21.23
CA VAL A 54 -3.89 16.71 20.79
C VAL A 54 -3.76 17.35 19.41
N LEU A 55 -2.62 17.98 19.10
CA LEU A 55 -2.34 18.49 17.76
C LEU A 55 -2.32 17.34 16.72
N GLY A 56 -1.70 16.22 17.05
CA GLY A 56 -1.69 15.01 16.21
C GLY A 56 -3.10 14.44 16.02
N PHE A 57 -3.93 14.46 17.07
CA PHE A 57 -5.33 14.06 16.99
C PHE A 57 -6.12 14.89 15.98
N ARG A 58 -6.13 16.22 16.18
CA ARG A 58 -6.93 17.15 15.38
C ARG A 58 -6.49 17.21 13.91
N LYS A 59 -5.18 17.18 13.65
CA LYS A 59 -4.64 17.37 12.30
C LYS A 59 -4.51 16.09 11.48
N VAL A 60 -4.53 14.92 12.13
CA VAL A 60 -4.20 13.66 11.46
C VAL A 60 -5.16 12.56 11.86
N VAL A 61 -5.26 12.24 13.17
CA VAL A 61 -6.02 11.07 13.61
C VAL A 61 -7.49 11.18 13.21
N PHE A 62 -8.20 12.26 13.58
CA PHE A 62 -9.61 12.40 13.26
C PHE A 62 -9.89 12.54 11.76
N PRO A 63 -9.15 13.37 10.99
CA PRO A 63 -9.35 13.44 9.54
C PRO A 63 -9.11 12.12 8.80
N GLY A 64 -8.20 11.27 9.29
CA GLY A 64 -7.93 9.95 8.73
C GLY A 64 -8.65 8.79 9.43
N LEU A 65 -9.47 9.08 10.44
CA LEU A 65 -10.21 8.06 11.20
C LEU A 65 -11.32 7.50 10.32
N SER A 66 -11.46 6.19 10.33
CA SER A 66 -12.56 5.49 9.70
C SER A 66 -13.04 4.36 10.60
N TRP A 67 -14.17 3.76 10.27
CA TRP A 67 -14.74 2.62 10.98
C TRP A 67 -14.91 1.43 10.06
N VAL A 68 -14.70 0.25 10.63
CA VAL A 68 -15.06 -1.04 10.05
C VAL A 68 -16.31 -1.52 10.74
N LEU A 69 -17.32 -1.82 9.93
CA LEU A 69 -18.64 -2.24 10.39
C LEU A 69 -18.57 -3.61 11.08
N GLY A 70 -19.14 -3.69 12.28
CA GLY A 70 -19.48 -4.91 12.99
C GLY A 70 -20.97 -4.91 13.29
N ASP A 71 -21.34 -4.82 14.57
CA ASP A 71 -22.72 -4.78 15.05
C ASP A 71 -23.45 -3.44 14.83
N GLY A 72 -22.74 -2.41 14.36
CA GLY A 72 -23.29 -1.11 13.97
C GLY A 72 -23.76 -0.22 15.13
N LYS A 73 -23.48 -0.60 16.39
CA LYS A 73 -23.99 0.12 17.57
C LYS A 73 -23.17 1.34 17.96
N GLN A 74 -21.89 1.39 17.58
CA GLN A 74 -21.00 2.51 17.91
C GLN A 74 -20.97 3.54 16.80
N ILE A 75 -21.05 3.09 15.54
CA ILE A 75 -20.92 3.96 14.36
C ILE A 75 -22.15 4.85 14.19
N ASN A 76 -21.95 6.17 14.15
CA ASN A 76 -22.98 7.12 13.73
C ASN A 76 -23.15 7.04 12.22
N PHE A 77 -24.36 6.69 11.76
CA PHE A 77 -24.61 6.40 10.35
C PHE A 77 -24.21 7.57 9.43
N TRP A 78 -24.53 8.81 9.84
CA TRP A 78 -24.28 10.01 9.03
C TRP A 78 -22.95 10.71 9.33
N GLY A 79 -22.55 10.74 10.60
CA GLY A 79 -21.44 11.57 11.08
C GLY A 79 -20.07 10.91 10.99
N ASP A 80 -20.01 9.57 10.98
CA ASP A 80 -18.75 8.85 10.93
C ASP A 80 -18.35 8.45 9.50
N ARG A 81 -17.03 8.33 9.27
CA ARG A 81 -16.47 7.80 8.03
C ARG A 81 -16.41 6.28 8.08
N TRP A 82 -17.41 5.58 7.55
CA TRP A 82 -17.45 4.11 7.56
C TRP A 82 -17.76 3.50 6.19
N LEU A 83 -18.54 4.18 5.35
CA LEU A 83 -18.90 3.71 4.01
C LEU A 83 -18.09 4.41 2.89
N LEU A 84 -17.86 5.71 3.04
CA LEU A 84 -17.17 6.56 2.06
C LEU A 84 -15.87 7.10 2.64
N ASN A 85 -15.12 7.86 1.83
CA ASN A 85 -13.92 8.56 2.30
C ASN A 85 -14.22 9.81 3.14
N VAL A 86 -15.50 10.16 3.26
CA VAL A 86 -16.04 11.27 4.05
C VAL A 86 -17.28 10.79 4.81
N PRO A 87 -17.71 11.49 5.87
CA PRO A 87 -19.03 11.26 6.47
C PRO A 87 -20.16 11.31 5.45
N LEU A 88 -21.19 10.49 5.62
CA LEU A 88 -22.33 10.46 4.68
C LEU A 88 -23.10 11.78 4.66
N SER A 89 -23.09 12.53 5.77
CA SER A 89 -23.71 13.86 5.86
C SER A 89 -23.12 14.87 4.87
N GLU A 90 -21.81 14.78 4.58
CA GLU A 90 -21.15 15.66 3.59
C GLU A 90 -21.52 15.31 2.14
N SER A 91 -22.03 14.10 1.91
CA SER A 91 -22.48 13.61 0.60
C SER A 91 -24.00 13.45 0.52
N ALA A 92 -24.74 14.02 1.49
CA ALA A 92 -26.20 13.93 1.52
C ALA A 92 -26.80 14.77 0.38
N THR A 93 -27.82 14.24 -0.29
CA THR A 93 -28.50 14.93 -1.40
C THR A 93 -29.51 15.96 -0.93
N ARG A 94 -29.89 15.92 0.36
CA ARG A 94 -30.85 16.80 1.01
C ARG A 94 -30.43 17.06 2.46
N ASP A 95 -30.97 18.12 3.05
CA ASP A 95 -30.75 18.42 4.46
C ASP A 95 -31.29 17.30 5.36
N LEU A 96 -30.46 16.88 6.30
CA LEU A 96 -30.80 15.85 7.27
C LEU A 96 -31.65 16.44 8.40
N PRO A 97 -32.75 15.78 8.80
CA PRO A 97 -33.52 16.18 9.97
C PRO A 97 -32.66 16.20 11.25
N ALA A 98 -33.01 17.03 12.23
CA ALA A 98 -32.20 17.19 13.45
C ALA A 98 -32.03 15.86 14.24
N ASN A 99 -33.09 15.04 14.29
CA ASN A 99 -33.09 13.73 14.93
C ASN A 99 -32.26 12.66 14.18
N TRP A 100 -31.68 12.99 13.02
CA TRP A 100 -30.89 12.08 12.22
C TRP A 100 -29.38 12.19 12.48
N LYS A 101 -28.95 13.16 13.28
CA LYS A 101 -27.52 13.36 13.55
C LYS A 101 -26.90 12.26 14.41
N GLU A 102 -27.71 11.58 15.23
CA GLU A 102 -27.24 10.62 16.25
C GLU A 102 -27.67 9.17 15.99
N ILE A 103 -28.34 8.88 14.87
CA ILE A 103 -28.74 7.51 14.53
C ILE A 103 -27.50 6.64 14.29
N LYS A 104 -27.52 5.46 14.90
CA LYS A 104 -26.49 4.44 14.72
C LYS A 104 -26.76 3.63 13.46
N VAL A 105 -25.73 2.95 12.97
CA VAL A 105 -25.86 2.05 11.81
C VAL A 105 -26.86 0.92 12.10
N SER A 106 -26.87 0.40 13.33
CA SER A 106 -27.84 -0.61 13.77
C SER A 106 -29.30 -0.16 13.69
N ASP A 107 -29.59 1.14 13.79
CA ASP A 107 -30.97 1.68 13.82
C ASP A 107 -31.63 1.72 12.45
N VAL A 108 -30.85 1.57 11.39
CA VAL A 108 -31.30 1.57 9.99
C VAL A 108 -31.05 0.22 9.31
N TRP A 109 -30.76 -0.81 10.10
CA TRP A 109 -30.63 -2.20 9.68
C TRP A 109 -31.72 -3.06 10.31
N ARG A 110 -32.40 -3.87 9.50
CA ARG A 110 -33.43 -4.80 9.96
C ARG A 110 -32.95 -6.23 9.74
N ASN A 111 -32.89 -7.03 10.81
CA ASN A 111 -32.46 -8.43 10.73
C ASN A 111 -33.31 -9.22 9.73
N GLY A 112 -32.64 -9.91 8.81
CA GLY A 112 -33.29 -10.70 7.74
C GLY A 112 -33.82 -9.88 6.55
N ALA A 113 -34.02 -8.56 6.70
CA ALA A 113 -34.51 -7.67 5.63
C ALA A 113 -33.43 -6.73 5.06
N GLY A 114 -32.34 -6.49 5.81
CA GLY A 114 -31.24 -5.61 5.40
C GLY A 114 -31.48 -4.13 5.71
N TRP A 115 -30.93 -3.24 4.88
CA TRP A 115 -31.04 -1.80 5.06
C TRP A 115 -32.48 -1.29 4.91
N ASP A 116 -32.90 -0.37 5.79
CA ASP A 116 -34.17 0.35 5.66
C ASP A 116 -34.08 1.41 4.54
N LEU A 117 -34.10 0.95 3.28
CA LEU A 117 -33.91 1.79 2.11
C LEU A 117 -34.99 2.86 1.97
N GLN A 118 -36.22 2.61 2.40
CA GLN A 118 -37.29 3.61 2.34
C GLN A 118 -36.94 4.84 3.17
N ARG A 119 -36.32 4.61 4.34
CA ARG A 119 -35.84 5.65 5.23
C ARG A 119 -34.63 6.37 4.61
N ILE A 120 -33.64 5.64 4.10
CA ILE A 120 -32.33 6.21 3.72
C ILE A 120 -32.31 6.86 2.33
N THR A 121 -32.96 6.25 1.33
CA THR A 121 -32.86 6.62 -0.10
C THR A 121 -33.13 8.09 -0.41
N PRO A 122 -34.08 8.80 0.25
CA PRO A 122 -34.32 10.22 -0.02
C PRO A 122 -33.12 11.15 0.20
N PHE A 123 -32.11 10.71 0.97
CA PHE A 123 -30.99 11.53 1.42
C PHE A 123 -29.63 11.13 0.82
N ILE A 124 -29.57 10.05 0.05
CA ILE A 124 -28.33 9.55 -0.55
C ILE A 124 -28.41 9.51 -2.07
N SER A 125 -27.25 9.61 -2.72
CA SER A 125 -27.17 9.37 -4.17
C SER A 125 -27.34 7.88 -4.49
N GLU A 126 -27.75 7.58 -5.72
CA GLU A 126 -27.79 6.20 -6.24
C GLU A 126 -26.44 5.51 -6.05
N LYS A 127 -25.33 6.19 -6.35
CA LYS A 127 -23.97 5.68 -6.15
C LYS A 127 -23.68 5.28 -4.69
N THR A 128 -24.14 6.09 -3.72
CA THR A 128 -23.98 5.80 -2.29
C THR A 128 -24.85 4.63 -1.88
N GLN A 129 -26.09 4.55 -2.39
CA GLN A 129 -27.00 3.44 -2.15
C GLN A 129 -26.40 2.12 -2.63
N LEU A 130 -25.81 2.11 -3.82
CA LEU A 130 -25.15 0.93 -4.37
C LEU A 130 -23.98 0.45 -3.50
N LYS A 131 -23.18 1.37 -2.96
CA LYS A 131 -22.12 1.01 -2.00
C LYS A 131 -22.70 0.48 -0.69
N LEU A 132 -23.75 1.12 -0.18
CA LEU A 132 -24.42 0.71 1.06
C LEU A 132 -24.91 -0.75 0.96
N MET A 133 -25.51 -1.11 -0.17
CA MET A 133 -25.99 -2.48 -0.43
C MET A 133 -24.89 -3.53 -0.44
N SER A 134 -23.62 -3.14 -0.62
CA SER A 134 -22.48 -4.06 -0.54
C SER A 134 -21.97 -4.30 0.88
N MET A 135 -22.56 -3.64 1.89
CA MET A 135 -22.23 -3.78 3.30
C MET A 135 -23.29 -4.59 4.04
N VAL A 136 -22.86 -5.38 5.02
CA VAL A 136 -23.74 -6.16 5.91
C VAL A 136 -23.35 -5.88 7.35
N VAL A 137 -24.37 -5.62 8.18
CA VAL A 137 -24.21 -5.50 9.63
C VAL A 137 -24.12 -6.91 10.23
N ASP A 138 -23.10 -7.13 11.06
CA ASP A 138 -22.88 -8.41 11.71
C ASP A 138 -23.82 -8.56 12.91
N THR A 139 -24.82 -9.42 12.76
CA THR A 139 -25.76 -9.75 13.84
C THR A 139 -25.66 -11.20 14.29
N VAL A 140 -24.65 -11.94 13.81
CA VAL A 140 -24.53 -13.39 13.99
C VAL A 140 -23.25 -13.76 14.75
N THR A 141 -22.10 -13.18 14.39
CA THR A 141 -20.82 -13.55 15.01
C THR A 141 -20.57 -12.83 16.34
N GLY A 142 -21.29 -11.72 16.58
CA GLY A 142 -21.09 -10.85 17.74
C GLY A 142 -19.90 -9.90 17.62
N ALA A 143 -19.31 -9.76 16.42
CA ALA A 143 -18.24 -8.81 16.15
C ALA A 143 -18.69 -7.37 16.39
N ARG A 144 -17.86 -6.60 17.11
CA ARG A 144 -18.11 -5.19 17.40
C ARG A 144 -17.54 -4.29 16.31
N ASP A 145 -18.10 -3.09 16.20
CA ASP A 145 -17.51 -2.03 15.38
C ASP A 145 -16.06 -1.71 15.80
N MET A 146 -15.20 -1.48 14.81
CA MET A 146 -13.76 -1.27 15.02
C MET A 146 -13.24 -0.01 14.33
N LEU A 147 -12.33 0.69 14.99
CA LEU A 147 -11.62 1.82 14.40
C LEU A 147 -10.59 1.35 13.35
N SER A 148 -10.48 2.11 12.26
CA SER A 148 -9.61 1.84 11.13
C SER A 148 -8.97 3.11 10.59
N TRP A 149 -7.80 2.98 9.97
CA TRP A 149 -7.13 4.10 9.33
C TRP A 149 -7.55 4.23 7.87
N GLY A 150 -8.40 5.23 7.57
CA GLY A 150 -8.98 5.44 6.25
C GLY A 150 -8.02 5.91 5.16
N GLU A 151 -6.77 6.27 5.50
CA GLU A 151 -5.74 6.65 4.52
C GLU A 151 -4.83 5.48 4.12
N CYS A 152 -5.19 4.24 4.45
CA CYS A 152 -4.55 3.04 3.92
C CYS A 152 -5.58 1.95 3.61
N SER A 153 -5.33 1.17 2.55
CA SER A 153 -6.26 0.12 2.11
C SER A 153 -6.37 -1.05 3.08
N ASP A 154 -5.32 -1.27 3.88
CA ASP A 154 -5.29 -2.32 4.90
C ASP A 154 -5.83 -1.87 6.26
N GLY A 155 -6.27 -0.60 6.36
CA GLY A 155 -6.77 -0.02 7.60
C GLY A 155 -5.69 0.26 8.65
N ARG A 156 -4.39 0.08 8.33
CA ARG A 156 -3.29 0.29 9.29
C ARG A 156 -2.79 1.72 9.29
N PHE A 157 -2.62 2.25 10.49
CA PHE A 157 -1.96 3.53 10.69
C PHE A 157 -0.46 3.40 10.44
N THR A 158 0.08 4.20 9.52
CA THR A 158 1.54 4.38 9.38
C THR A 158 1.91 5.85 9.41
N VAL A 159 3.12 6.15 9.88
CA VAL A 159 3.64 7.53 9.85
C VAL A 159 3.73 8.04 8.40
N LYS A 160 3.97 7.15 7.44
CA LYS A 160 3.99 7.47 6.01
C LYS A 160 2.62 7.93 5.53
N SER A 161 1.55 7.16 5.76
CA SER A 161 0.19 7.54 5.34
C SER A 161 -0.31 8.79 6.07
N ALA A 162 -0.02 8.91 7.37
CA ALA A 162 -0.26 10.14 8.14
C ALA A 162 0.45 11.37 7.58
N TYR A 163 1.71 11.22 7.16
CA TYR A 163 2.46 12.30 6.54
C TYR A 163 1.90 12.66 5.15
N SER A 164 1.54 11.65 4.35
CA SER A 164 0.89 11.86 3.05
C SER A 164 -0.40 12.68 3.19
N LEU A 165 -1.27 12.34 4.14
CA LEU A 165 -2.48 13.09 4.47
C LEU A 165 -2.17 14.57 4.77
N LEU A 166 -1.19 14.84 5.63
CA LEU A 166 -0.79 16.20 6.00
C LEU A 166 -0.20 17.02 4.83
N SER A 167 0.38 16.35 3.85
CA SER A 167 1.05 16.98 2.72
C SER A 167 0.17 17.12 1.47
N ARG A 168 -1.06 16.60 1.50
CA ARG A 168 -1.93 16.49 0.33
C ARG A 168 -2.20 17.82 -0.37
N ASP A 169 -2.40 18.87 0.41
CA ASP A 169 -2.74 20.22 -0.08
C ASP A 169 -1.51 21.16 -0.16
N MET A 170 -0.31 20.64 0.13
CA MET A 170 0.91 21.42 -0.08
C MET A 170 1.24 21.43 -1.57
N VAL A 171 1.76 22.57 -2.06
CA VAL A 171 2.23 22.72 -3.45
C VAL A 171 3.03 21.47 -3.83
N PRO A 172 2.65 20.76 -4.91
CA PRO A 172 3.32 19.54 -5.32
C PRO A 172 4.81 19.82 -5.46
N LYS A 173 5.62 19.28 -4.54
CA LYS A 173 7.06 19.24 -4.77
C LYS A 173 7.27 18.41 -6.04
N GLN A 174 8.09 18.89 -6.97
CA GLN A 174 8.51 18.08 -8.11
C GLN A 174 8.92 16.70 -7.61
N SER A 175 8.33 15.65 -8.21
CA SER A 175 8.61 14.29 -7.79
C SER A 175 10.07 13.97 -8.07
N MET A 176 10.87 13.95 -7.00
CA MET A 176 12.26 13.53 -7.06
C MET A 176 12.39 12.01 -7.21
N GLY A 177 11.28 11.26 -7.34
CA GLY A 177 11.28 9.79 -7.42
C GLY A 177 12.14 9.26 -8.57
N ALA A 178 11.99 9.83 -9.78
CA ALA A 178 12.80 9.45 -10.94
C ALA A 178 14.29 9.77 -10.72
N PHE A 179 14.59 10.90 -10.09
CA PHE A 179 15.95 11.29 -9.71
C PHE A 179 16.53 10.26 -8.73
N TYR A 180 15.82 9.96 -7.64
CA TYR A 180 16.27 9.02 -6.63
C TYR A 180 16.46 7.62 -7.21
N LEU A 181 15.55 7.14 -8.06
CA LEU A 181 15.71 5.87 -8.77
C LEU A 181 17.00 5.82 -9.58
N ARG A 182 17.35 6.92 -10.26
CA ARG A 182 18.60 7.02 -11.01
C ARG A 182 19.82 6.88 -10.09
N ILE A 183 19.82 7.52 -8.92
CA ILE A 183 20.89 7.37 -7.91
C ILE A 183 21.02 5.91 -7.46
N TRP A 184 19.91 5.25 -7.15
CA TRP A 184 19.92 3.86 -6.66
C TRP A 184 20.30 2.83 -7.73
N ARG A 185 20.14 3.15 -9.02
CA ARG A 185 20.57 2.30 -10.14
C ARG A 185 22.08 2.33 -10.38
N VAL A 186 22.78 3.40 -10.00
CA VAL A 186 24.23 3.51 -10.17
C VAL A 186 24.92 2.33 -9.50
N VAL A 187 25.84 1.67 -10.21
CA VAL A 187 26.67 0.62 -9.61
C VAL A 187 27.74 1.23 -8.71
N ALA A 188 27.44 1.30 -7.42
CA ALA A 188 28.33 1.84 -6.39
C ALA A 188 28.01 1.19 -5.05
N HIS A 189 28.93 1.29 -4.08
CA HIS A 189 28.66 0.90 -2.70
C HIS A 189 27.47 1.69 -2.14
N GLU A 190 26.65 1.08 -1.27
CA GLU A 190 25.47 1.73 -0.68
C GLU A 190 25.80 3.06 0.01
N LYS A 191 26.94 3.16 0.70
CA LYS A 191 27.41 4.41 1.31
C LYS A 191 27.59 5.56 0.29
N VAL A 192 27.98 5.24 -0.94
CA VAL A 192 28.16 6.21 -2.04
C VAL A 192 26.79 6.66 -2.57
N ARG A 193 25.86 5.72 -2.77
CA ARG A 193 24.48 6.03 -3.19
C ARG A 193 23.77 6.91 -2.16
N VAL A 194 23.86 6.54 -0.87
CA VAL A 194 23.33 7.34 0.25
C VAL A 194 23.97 8.73 0.27
N PHE A 195 25.29 8.83 0.07
CA PHE A 195 25.97 10.12 0.03
C PHE A 195 25.46 11.02 -1.11
N ILE A 196 25.32 10.48 -2.32
CA ILE A 196 24.76 11.23 -3.46
C ILE A 196 23.32 11.64 -3.19
N TRP A 197 22.53 10.78 -2.53
CA TRP A 197 21.19 11.15 -2.08
C TRP A 197 21.22 12.33 -1.09
N LEU A 198 22.17 12.36 -0.14
CA LEU A 198 22.36 13.52 0.76
C LEU A 198 22.76 14.79 0.01
N VAL A 199 23.62 14.67 -1.02
CA VAL A 199 24.02 15.78 -1.91
C VAL A 199 22.80 16.37 -2.62
N VAL A 200 21.95 15.52 -3.21
CA VAL A 200 20.75 15.94 -3.95
C VAL A 200 19.70 16.57 -3.04
N ASN A 201 19.59 16.10 -1.80
CA ASN A 201 18.75 16.73 -0.79
C ASN A 201 19.40 17.98 -0.15
N GLN A 202 20.62 18.33 -0.55
CA GLN A 202 21.37 19.51 -0.10
C GLN A 202 21.54 19.58 1.42
N VAL A 203 21.76 18.42 2.06
CA VAL A 203 21.86 18.33 3.54
C VAL A 203 23.29 18.21 4.06
N LEU A 204 24.31 18.38 3.20
CA LEU A 204 25.70 18.35 3.65
C LEU A 204 26.07 19.59 4.46
N MET A 205 26.75 19.39 5.59
CA MET A 205 27.24 20.46 6.46
C MET A 205 28.52 21.11 5.90
N THR A 206 28.38 21.90 4.84
CA THR A 206 29.47 22.72 4.29
C THR A 206 29.71 23.98 5.15
N ASN A 207 30.82 24.69 4.95
CA ASN A 207 31.07 25.90 5.76
C ASN A 207 30.02 27.00 5.53
N VAL A 208 29.46 27.15 4.32
CA VAL A 208 28.31 28.05 4.09
C VAL A 208 27.11 27.65 4.95
N GLU A 209 26.77 26.35 5.02
CA GLU A 209 25.69 25.87 5.88
C GLU A 209 25.99 26.01 7.37
N ARG A 210 27.27 25.84 7.78
CA ARG A 210 27.69 26.06 9.16
C ARG A 210 27.55 27.53 9.55
N GLN A 211 27.99 28.45 8.69
CA GLN A 211 27.86 29.89 8.92
C GLN A 211 26.38 30.30 8.99
N ARG A 212 25.55 29.84 8.05
CA ARG A 212 24.11 30.09 8.02
C ARG A 212 23.38 29.60 9.28
N ARG A 213 23.89 28.53 9.92
CA ARG A 213 23.33 27.96 11.16
C ARG A 213 24.02 28.44 12.43
N HIS A 214 24.91 29.43 12.34
CA HIS A 214 25.68 29.97 13.46
C HIS A 214 26.56 28.91 14.16
N LEU A 215 27.09 27.95 13.40
CA LEU A 215 28.03 26.90 13.83
C LEU A 215 29.48 27.15 13.37
N GLY A 216 29.74 28.32 12.78
CA GLY A 216 31.05 28.77 12.35
C GLY A 216 31.01 30.20 11.85
N ASP A 217 32.16 30.88 11.85
CA ASP A 217 32.23 32.32 11.61
C ASP A 217 32.45 32.68 10.13
N SER A 218 32.80 31.69 9.30
CA SER A 218 33.14 31.90 7.89
C SER A 218 32.61 30.80 6.99
N GLY A 219 32.08 31.20 5.82
CA GLY A 219 31.67 30.32 4.74
C GLY A 219 32.83 29.82 3.86
N LEU A 220 34.05 30.33 4.05
CA LEU A 220 35.19 30.09 3.16
C LEU A 220 35.63 28.62 3.14
N CYS A 221 36.04 28.16 1.97
CA CYS A 221 36.61 26.83 1.78
C CYS A 221 38.00 26.75 2.38
N THR A 222 38.17 25.84 3.33
CA THR A 222 39.46 25.61 4.01
C THR A 222 40.51 24.97 3.09
N VAL A 223 40.08 24.34 1.99
CA VAL A 223 40.96 23.63 1.05
C VAL A 223 41.62 24.60 0.07
N CYS A 224 40.85 25.45 -0.62
CA CYS A 224 41.40 26.41 -1.59
C CYS A 224 41.62 27.81 -1.03
N LYS A 225 41.01 28.14 0.12
CA LYS A 225 41.08 29.45 0.78
C LYS A 225 40.57 30.64 -0.06
N SER A 226 39.86 30.41 -1.17
CA SER A 226 39.56 31.45 -2.16
C SER A 226 38.10 31.52 -2.61
N GLY A 227 37.17 30.84 -1.94
CA GLY A 227 35.74 30.89 -2.28
C GLY A 227 34.85 30.26 -1.23
N ASP A 228 33.55 30.54 -1.31
CA ASP A 228 32.55 29.97 -0.40
C ASP A 228 32.42 28.46 -0.59
N GLU A 229 32.46 27.74 0.52
CA GLU A 229 32.37 26.30 0.58
C GLU A 229 30.91 25.85 0.42
N THR A 230 30.41 25.86 -0.81
CA THR A 230 29.13 25.24 -1.17
C THR A 230 29.31 23.75 -1.49
N ILE A 231 28.21 22.99 -1.57
CA ILE A 231 28.25 21.57 -1.99
C ILE A 231 28.90 21.44 -3.36
N LEU A 232 28.48 22.26 -4.33
CA LEU A 232 29.01 22.25 -5.69
C LEU A 232 30.48 22.66 -5.73
N HIS A 233 30.88 23.65 -4.91
CA HIS A 233 32.28 24.04 -4.79
C HIS A 233 33.14 22.87 -4.30
N ILE A 234 32.81 22.23 -3.18
CA ILE A 234 33.60 21.12 -2.64
C ILE A 234 33.71 19.98 -3.66
N LEU A 235 32.60 19.64 -4.30
CA LEU A 235 32.52 18.45 -5.14
C LEU A 235 33.03 18.67 -6.55
N ARG A 236 33.00 19.90 -7.09
CA ARG A 236 33.31 20.23 -8.49
C ARG A 236 34.26 21.40 -8.67
N ASP A 237 33.92 22.58 -8.14
CA ASP A 237 34.55 23.85 -8.57
C ASP A 237 35.81 24.22 -7.79
N CYS A 238 36.03 23.62 -6.62
CA CYS A 238 37.24 23.83 -5.84
C CYS A 238 38.47 23.44 -6.69
N PRO A 239 39.51 24.29 -6.81
CA PRO A 239 40.69 23.98 -7.62
C PRO A 239 41.31 22.60 -7.33
N ALA A 240 41.28 22.17 -6.06
CA ALA A 240 41.76 20.86 -5.63
C ALA A 240 40.97 19.68 -6.25
N MET A 241 39.72 19.89 -6.63
CA MET A 241 38.85 18.91 -7.30
C MET A 241 38.69 19.16 -8.80
N ALA A 242 38.62 20.42 -9.24
CA ALA A 242 38.51 20.79 -10.65
C ALA A 242 39.66 20.20 -11.50
N GLY A 243 40.89 20.16 -10.93
CA GLY A 243 42.04 19.51 -11.56
C GLY A 243 41.88 17.99 -11.74
N VAL A 244 41.20 17.33 -10.78
CA VAL A 244 40.89 15.88 -10.87
C VAL A 244 39.84 15.65 -11.95
N TRP A 245 38.77 16.45 -11.98
CA TRP A 245 37.71 16.35 -13.00
C TRP A 245 38.23 16.56 -14.42
N THR A 246 39.10 17.55 -14.63
CA THR A 246 39.71 17.84 -15.94
C THR A 246 40.49 16.64 -16.49
N ARG A 247 41.08 15.82 -15.61
CA ARG A 247 41.82 14.59 -15.96
C ARG A 247 40.91 13.35 -16.10
N LEU A 248 39.73 13.35 -15.48
CA LEU A 248 38.73 12.28 -15.62
C LEU A 248 37.87 12.45 -16.87
N LEU A 249 37.60 13.71 -17.28
CA LEU A 249 36.68 14.05 -18.36
C LEU A 249 37.38 14.24 -19.72
N PRO A 250 36.79 13.72 -20.81
CA PRO A 250 37.15 14.10 -22.16
C PRO A 250 37.00 15.63 -22.37
N PRO A 251 37.90 16.29 -23.14
CA PRO A 251 37.87 17.74 -23.36
C PRO A 251 36.51 18.28 -23.79
N GLN A 252 35.79 17.55 -24.65
CA GLN A 252 34.51 17.96 -25.24
C GLN A 252 33.38 18.07 -24.21
N ARG A 253 33.49 17.37 -23.06
CA ARG A 253 32.46 17.37 -22.01
C ARG A 253 32.69 18.44 -20.94
N ARG A 254 33.88 19.05 -20.89
CA ARG A 254 34.30 19.90 -19.76
C ARG A 254 33.44 21.16 -19.63
N GLN A 255 33.18 21.86 -20.73
CA GLN A 255 32.41 23.11 -20.70
C GLN A 255 31.02 22.90 -20.08
N VAL A 256 30.27 21.92 -20.59
CA VAL A 256 28.92 21.58 -20.09
C VAL A 256 28.98 21.09 -18.64
N PHE A 257 29.98 20.28 -18.29
CA PHE A 257 30.12 19.73 -16.94
C PHE A 257 30.31 20.81 -15.87
N PHE A 258 31.12 21.83 -16.14
CA PHE A 258 31.39 22.92 -15.21
C PHE A 258 30.31 24.03 -15.23
N SER A 259 29.44 24.07 -16.24
CA SER A 259 28.37 25.08 -16.32
C SER A 259 27.06 24.68 -15.64
N GLN A 260 26.83 23.39 -15.37
CA GLN A 260 25.57 22.89 -14.81
C GLN A 260 25.32 23.34 -13.36
N SER A 261 24.04 23.49 -12.97
CA SER A 261 23.68 23.59 -11.55
C SER A 261 23.91 22.26 -10.81
N LEU A 262 23.92 22.25 -9.47
CA LEU A 262 24.18 21.05 -8.68
C LEU A 262 23.26 19.87 -9.05
N LEU A 263 21.96 20.13 -9.20
CA LEU A 263 20.98 19.07 -9.48
C LEU A 263 21.11 18.56 -10.92
N GLU A 264 21.27 19.45 -11.90
CA GLU A 264 21.51 19.06 -13.30
C GLU A 264 22.82 18.28 -13.45
N TRP A 265 23.85 18.70 -12.71
CA TRP A 265 25.16 18.08 -12.69
C TRP A 265 25.07 16.65 -12.15
N ILE A 266 24.45 16.43 -11.00
CA ILE A 266 24.27 15.06 -10.49
C ILE A 266 23.36 14.26 -11.44
N TYR A 267 22.22 14.80 -11.86
CA TYR A 267 21.22 14.09 -12.66
C TYR A 267 21.77 13.58 -13.99
N SER A 268 22.54 14.41 -14.70
CA SER A 268 23.13 14.06 -15.99
C SER A 268 24.22 13.01 -15.85
N ASN A 269 25.05 13.09 -14.82
CA ASN A 269 26.20 12.20 -14.67
C ASN A 269 25.87 10.84 -14.03
N VAL A 270 24.94 10.78 -13.06
CA VAL A 270 24.52 9.50 -12.46
C VAL A 270 23.66 8.63 -13.40
N GLY A 271 23.13 9.23 -14.47
CA GLY A 271 22.35 8.53 -15.49
C GLY A 271 23.11 8.22 -16.77
N ASP A 272 24.39 8.60 -16.86
CA ASP A 272 25.19 8.37 -18.06
C ASP A 272 25.91 7.03 -17.96
N GLU A 273 25.35 6.05 -18.67
CA GLU A 273 25.82 4.67 -18.74
C GLU A 273 26.94 4.48 -19.79
N LYS A 274 27.36 5.54 -20.50
CA LYS A 274 28.47 5.45 -21.46
C LYS A 274 29.74 4.99 -20.75
N GLU A 275 30.42 4.02 -21.34
CA GLU A 275 31.68 3.53 -20.82
C GLU A 275 32.80 4.53 -21.08
N ILE A 276 33.61 4.79 -20.05
CA ILE A 276 34.85 5.56 -20.16
C ILE A 276 35.96 4.68 -19.58
N GLY A 277 36.75 4.07 -20.46
CA GLY A 277 37.68 3.01 -20.09
C GLY A 277 36.95 1.68 -19.93
N GLU A 278 37.09 1.03 -18.77
CA GLU A 278 36.56 -0.33 -18.54
C GLU A 278 35.27 -0.38 -17.68
N CYS A 279 34.68 0.76 -17.33
CA CYS A 279 33.46 0.82 -16.54
C CYS A 279 32.56 2.01 -16.92
N PRO A 280 31.27 1.98 -16.55
CA PRO A 280 30.33 3.07 -16.83
C PRO A 280 30.74 4.38 -16.18
N TRP A 281 30.54 5.49 -16.88
CA TRP A 281 30.84 6.83 -16.37
C TRP A 281 30.10 7.13 -15.07
N ALA A 282 28.82 6.77 -14.93
CA ALA A 282 28.07 6.95 -13.70
C ALA A 282 28.76 6.35 -12.46
N THR A 283 29.45 5.21 -12.63
CA THR A 283 30.24 4.56 -11.57
C THR A 283 31.46 5.38 -11.21
N ILE A 284 32.25 5.81 -12.20
CA ILE A 284 33.45 6.64 -12.01
C ILE A 284 33.08 7.96 -11.34
N PHE A 285 32.06 8.64 -11.87
CA PHE A 285 31.53 9.89 -11.35
C PHE A 285 31.12 9.76 -9.88
N SER A 286 30.40 8.69 -9.54
CA SER A 286 29.91 8.47 -8.19
C SER A 286 31.04 8.19 -7.19
N GLN A 287 32.06 7.44 -7.59
CA GLN A 287 33.27 7.28 -6.78
C GLN A 287 34.01 8.61 -6.60
N ALA A 288 34.14 9.39 -7.67
CA ALA A 288 34.79 10.70 -7.63
C ALA A 288 34.06 11.64 -6.66
N VAL A 289 32.74 11.78 -6.75
CA VAL A 289 31.92 12.61 -5.84
C VAL A 289 32.10 12.20 -4.38
N TRP A 290 32.05 10.91 -4.07
CA TRP A 290 32.28 10.41 -2.71
C TRP A 290 33.70 10.74 -2.20
N TRP A 291 34.71 10.55 -3.04
CA TRP A 291 36.09 10.79 -2.64
C TRP A 291 36.45 12.27 -2.58
N SER A 292 35.81 13.14 -3.36
CA SER A 292 35.89 14.60 -3.19
C SER A 292 35.57 15.00 -1.76
N TRP A 293 34.47 14.47 -1.23
CA TRP A 293 34.05 14.71 0.15
C TRP A 293 35.03 14.11 1.16
N LYS A 294 35.45 12.86 0.95
CA LYS A 294 36.43 12.21 1.86
C LYS A 294 37.77 12.94 1.90
N TRP A 295 38.29 13.42 0.78
CA TRP A 295 39.54 14.19 0.75
C TRP A 295 39.38 15.57 1.40
N ARG A 296 38.23 16.23 1.21
CA ARG A 296 37.92 17.45 1.96
C ARG A 296 37.91 17.18 3.46
N CYS A 297 37.19 16.16 3.93
CA CYS A 297 37.18 15.78 5.34
C CYS A 297 38.58 15.44 5.85
N GLY A 298 39.37 14.68 5.09
CA GLY A 298 40.74 14.35 5.45
C GLY A 298 41.63 15.59 5.61
N ASN A 299 41.48 16.59 4.74
CA ASN A 299 42.20 17.87 4.86
C ASN A 299 41.79 18.67 6.10
N VAL A 300 40.51 18.64 6.48
CA VAL A 300 39.99 19.41 7.62
C VAL A 300 40.31 18.74 8.95
N PHE A 301 40.17 17.42 9.04
CA PHE A 301 40.27 16.67 10.29
C PHE A 301 41.61 15.95 10.48
N GLY A 302 42.59 16.18 9.59
CA GLY A 302 43.94 15.61 9.71
C GLY A 302 44.05 14.11 9.36
N GLU A 303 43.00 13.50 8.79
CA GLU A 303 42.98 12.07 8.43
C GLU A 303 43.46 11.77 7.00
N ASN A 304 44.05 12.76 6.30
CA ASN A 304 44.33 12.59 4.88
C ASN A 304 45.51 11.62 4.64
N ARG A 305 45.19 10.41 4.16
CA ARG A 305 46.21 9.49 3.64
C ARG A 305 46.78 10.06 2.34
N LYS A 306 48.12 10.05 2.18
CA LYS A 306 48.78 10.49 0.94
C LYS A 306 48.33 9.62 -0.24
N CYS A 307 47.51 10.17 -1.13
CA CYS A 307 47.15 9.57 -2.40
C CYS A 307 47.98 10.23 -3.52
N ARG A 308 49.00 9.53 -4.03
CA ARG A 308 49.92 10.08 -5.04
C ARG A 308 49.21 10.41 -6.36
N ASP A 309 48.26 9.59 -6.80
CA ASP A 309 47.43 9.87 -7.97
C ASP A 309 45.94 9.62 -7.68
N ARG A 310 45.22 10.71 -7.41
CA ARG A 310 43.78 10.73 -7.15
C ARG A 310 42.94 10.23 -8.33
N VAL A 311 43.39 10.48 -9.57
CA VAL A 311 42.64 10.12 -10.78
C VAL A 311 42.74 8.61 -11.00
N ARG A 312 43.95 8.07 -10.92
CA ARG A 312 44.18 6.62 -11.03
C ARG A 312 43.42 5.86 -9.94
N PHE A 313 43.51 6.35 -8.70
CA PHE A 313 42.80 5.76 -7.56
C PHE A 313 41.27 5.67 -7.78
N ILE A 314 40.64 6.73 -8.29
CA ILE A 314 39.20 6.71 -8.61
C ILE A 314 38.88 5.68 -9.69
N LYS A 315 39.70 5.62 -10.76
CA LYS A 315 39.49 4.68 -11.88
C LYS A 315 39.62 3.23 -11.44
N ASP A 316 40.66 2.92 -10.66
CA ASP A 316 40.92 1.57 -10.15
C ASP A 316 39.77 1.12 -9.24
N LEU A 317 39.32 1.98 -8.31
CA LEU A 317 38.20 1.69 -7.43
C LEU A 317 36.88 1.49 -8.19
N ALA A 318 36.61 2.32 -9.20
CA ALA A 318 35.42 2.19 -10.04
C ALA A 318 35.41 0.87 -10.81
N LYS A 319 36.57 0.45 -11.32
CA LYS A 319 36.76 -0.84 -11.98
C LYS A 319 36.49 -2.01 -11.03
N ASP A 320 37.05 -1.99 -9.82
CA ASP A 320 36.83 -3.05 -8.83
C ASP A 320 35.34 -3.22 -8.48
N VAL A 321 34.65 -2.10 -8.26
CA VAL A 321 33.21 -2.09 -7.99
C VAL A 321 32.41 -2.67 -9.15
N TRP A 322 32.76 -2.32 -10.39
CA TRP A 322 32.09 -2.81 -11.58
C TRP A 322 32.29 -4.32 -11.79
N VAL A 323 33.52 -4.81 -11.59
CA VAL A 323 33.85 -6.23 -11.67
C VAL A 323 33.08 -7.05 -10.62
N ALA A 324 33.02 -6.57 -9.38
CA ALA A 324 32.25 -7.21 -8.32
C ALA A 324 30.75 -7.27 -8.67
N HIS A 325 30.19 -6.21 -9.24
CA HIS A 325 28.80 -6.18 -9.67
C HIS A 325 28.49 -7.18 -10.78
N LYS A 326 29.37 -7.30 -11.80
CA LYS A 326 29.22 -8.30 -12.87
C LYS A 326 29.20 -9.73 -12.32
N LYS A 327 30.07 -10.04 -11.35
CA LYS A 327 30.09 -11.35 -10.67
C LYS A 327 28.77 -11.64 -9.94
N LEU A 328 28.19 -10.64 -9.27
CA LEU A 328 26.90 -10.79 -8.59
C LEU A 328 25.75 -11.05 -9.59
N LEU A 329 25.68 -10.31 -10.69
CA LEU A 329 24.64 -10.51 -11.70
C LEU A 329 24.67 -11.91 -12.30
N ALA A 330 25.86 -12.44 -12.59
CA ALA A 330 26.03 -13.79 -13.10
C ALA A 330 25.50 -14.86 -12.11
N SER A 331 25.58 -14.61 -10.81
CA SER A 331 25.02 -15.51 -9.78
C SER A 331 23.50 -15.44 -9.63
N LEU A 332 22.88 -14.28 -9.92
CA LEU A 332 21.43 -14.05 -9.75
C LEU A 332 20.58 -14.55 -10.93
N SER A 333 21.18 -14.76 -12.09
CA SER A 333 20.53 -15.22 -13.32
C SER A 333 20.04 -16.69 -13.30
N LEU A 334 20.06 -17.38 -12.15
CA LEU A 334 19.64 -18.78 -11.99
C LEU A 334 18.16 -18.98 -11.64
N VAL A 335 17.30 -17.95 -11.70
CA VAL A 335 15.85 -18.14 -11.48
C VAL A 335 15.21 -18.82 -12.70
N VAL A 336 15.21 -20.15 -12.68
CA VAL A 336 14.57 -20.99 -13.72
C VAL A 336 13.05 -20.82 -13.64
N ARG A 337 12.44 -20.40 -14.75
CA ARG A 337 10.99 -20.48 -14.94
C ARG A 337 10.67 -21.77 -15.68
N VAL A 338 9.71 -22.53 -15.17
CA VAL A 338 9.23 -23.77 -15.80
C VAL A 338 7.83 -23.55 -16.32
N GLU A 339 7.60 -23.94 -17.56
CA GLU A 339 6.27 -23.99 -18.15
C GLU A 339 5.49 -25.16 -17.55
N ARG A 340 4.31 -24.86 -17.00
CA ARG A 340 3.37 -25.85 -16.46
C ARG A 340 2.05 -25.75 -17.20
N MET A 341 1.48 -26.91 -17.54
CA MET A 341 0.16 -27.01 -18.14
C MET A 341 -0.89 -27.01 -17.03
N ILE A 342 -1.80 -26.03 -17.06
CA ILE A 342 -2.84 -25.82 -16.05
C ILE A 342 -4.20 -26.17 -16.63
N ALA A 343 -4.90 -27.09 -15.99
CA ALA A 343 -6.30 -27.44 -16.27
C ALA A 343 -7.09 -27.46 -14.96
N TRP A 344 -8.41 -27.28 -15.05
CA TRP A 344 -9.28 -27.59 -13.91
C TRP A 344 -9.26 -29.09 -13.64
N ILE A 345 -9.32 -29.47 -12.36
CA ILE A 345 -9.28 -30.87 -11.93
C ILE A 345 -10.51 -31.11 -11.03
N PRO A 346 -11.30 -32.17 -11.26
CA PRO A 346 -12.43 -32.49 -10.39
C PRO A 346 -11.99 -32.81 -8.95
N PRO A 347 -12.87 -32.62 -7.95
CA PRO A 347 -12.57 -32.96 -6.56
C PRO A 347 -12.47 -34.48 -6.37
N MET A 348 -11.92 -34.89 -5.22
CA MET A 348 -11.91 -36.30 -4.82
C MET A 348 -13.34 -36.87 -4.70
N VAL A 349 -13.51 -38.18 -4.91
CA VAL A 349 -14.81 -38.83 -4.70
C VAL A 349 -15.33 -38.57 -3.29
N GLY A 350 -16.61 -38.18 -3.19
CA GLY A 350 -17.25 -37.78 -1.93
C GLY A 350 -17.03 -36.32 -1.54
N TRP A 351 -16.24 -35.57 -2.29
CA TRP A 351 -16.07 -34.12 -2.14
C TRP A 351 -16.79 -33.36 -3.24
N PHE A 352 -17.22 -32.15 -2.90
CA PHE A 352 -17.69 -31.15 -3.85
C PHE A 352 -16.63 -30.08 -4.03
N LYS A 353 -16.61 -29.43 -5.19
CA LYS A 353 -15.70 -28.33 -5.50
C LYS A 353 -16.47 -27.05 -5.76
N LEU A 354 -16.17 -26.03 -4.97
CA LEU A 354 -16.65 -24.67 -5.14
C LEU A 354 -15.54 -23.83 -5.75
N ASN A 355 -15.75 -23.37 -6.98
CA ASN A 355 -14.92 -22.35 -7.61
C ASN A 355 -15.64 -21.00 -7.53
N THR A 356 -14.94 -19.96 -7.07
CA THR A 356 -15.49 -18.60 -7.01
C THR A 356 -14.56 -17.60 -7.67
N ASP A 357 -15.13 -16.51 -8.16
CA ASP A 357 -14.40 -15.37 -8.69
C ASP A 357 -15.16 -14.05 -8.49
N GLY A 358 -14.43 -12.94 -8.51
CA GLY A 358 -14.95 -11.59 -8.43
C GLY A 358 -14.43 -10.70 -9.57
N ALA A 359 -15.34 -10.13 -10.36
CA ALA A 359 -14.99 -9.21 -11.44
C ALA A 359 -15.24 -7.75 -11.04
N SER A 360 -14.35 -6.84 -11.42
CA SER A 360 -14.52 -5.40 -11.16
C SER A 360 -13.90 -4.51 -12.24
N HIS A 361 -14.71 -3.63 -12.83
CA HIS A 361 -14.34 -2.60 -13.80
C HIS A 361 -13.90 -1.30 -13.09
N GLY A 362 -12.83 -1.39 -12.31
CA GLY A 362 -12.27 -0.30 -11.50
C GLY A 362 -11.95 -0.72 -10.07
N ASN A 363 -11.36 0.15 -9.26
CA ASN A 363 -11.10 -0.16 -7.85
C ASN A 363 -11.25 1.09 -6.96
N PRO A 364 -12.47 1.44 -6.50
CA PRO A 364 -13.73 0.72 -6.71
C PRO A 364 -14.34 0.99 -8.09
N GLY A 365 -15.09 0.02 -8.62
CA GLY A 365 -15.77 0.11 -9.92
C GLY A 365 -17.05 -0.72 -9.96
N LEU A 366 -17.70 -0.81 -11.13
CA LEU A 366 -18.78 -1.77 -11.33
C LEU A 366 -18.23 -3.18 -11.10
N ALA A 367 -18.90 -3.97 -10.28
CA ALA A 367 -18.36 -5.19 -9.72
C ALA A 367 -19.45 -6.23 -9.48
N THR A 368 -19.04 -7.47 -9.65
CA THR A 368 -19.87 -8.66 -9.62
C THR A 368 -19.07 -9.82 -9.03
N ALA A 369 -19.77 -10.86 -8.61
CA ALA A 369 -19.16 -12.11 -8.21
C ALA A 369 -19.90 -13.29 -8.83
N GLY A 370 -19.22 -14.42 -8.94
CA GLY A 370 -19.81 -15.64 -9.46
C GLY A 370 -19.17 -16.86 -8.82
N GLY A 371 -19.88 -17.98 -8.87
CA GLY A 371 -19.32 -19.24 -8.43
C GLY A 371 -20.17 -20.44 -8.80
N VAL A 372 -19.52 -21.59 -8.76
CA VAL A 372 -20.08 -22.87 -9.19
C VAL A 372 -19.65 -23.98 -8.23
N ILE A 373 -20.60 -24.84 -7.90
CA ILE A 373 -20.42 -26.06 -7.12
C ILE A 373 -20.57 -27.25 -8.07
N ARG A 374 -19.56 -28.12 -8.08
CA ARG A 374 -19.50 -29.35 -8.87
C ARG A 374 -19.20 -30.56 -8.01
N ASP A 375 -19.67 -31.73 -8.42
CA ASP A 375 -19.37 -33.01 -7.77
C ASP A 375 -18.04 -33.63 -8.24
N GLY A 376 -17.73 -34.83 -7.76
CA GLY A 376 -16.53 -35.59 -8.13
C GLY A 376 -16.45 -36.03 -9.59
N GLU A 377 -17.56 -35.99 -10.34
CA GLU A 377 -17.59 -36.25 -11.78
C GLU A 377 -17.47 -34.95 -12.59
N GLY A 378 -17.45 -33.80 -11.92
CA GLY A 378 -17.43 -32.48 -12.54
C GLY A 378 -18.81 -31.99 -13.00
N ASN A 379 -19.88 -32.72 -12.67
CA ASN A 379 -21.23 -32.32 -13.02
C ASN A 379 -21.64 -31.08 -12.23
N TRP A 380 -22.47 -30.24 -12.86
CA TRP A 380 -23.02 -29.05 -12.24
C TRP A 380 -24.01 -29.42 -11.12
N CYS A 381 -23.76 -28.96 -9.90
CA CYS A 381 -24.69 -29.11 -8.77
C CYS A 381 -25.45 -27.82 -8.48
N SER A 382 -24.75 -26.68 -8.53
CA SER A 382 -25.30 -25.34 -8.31
C SER A 382 -24.38 -24.30 -8.91
N GLY A 383 -24.92 -23.16 -9.31
CA GLY A 383 -24.10 -21.97 -9.51
C GLY A 383 -24.86 -20.72 -9.11
N PHE A 384 -24.14 -19.61 -9.07
CA PHE A 384 -24.71 -18.31 -8.75
C PHE A 384 -23.96 -17.19 -9.45
N ALA A 385 -24.66 -16.08 -9.59
CA ALA A 385 -24.10 -14.80 -10.00
C ALA A 385 -24.63 -13.72 -9.05
N LEU A 386 -23.78 -12.76 -8.71
CA LEU A 386 -24.11 -11.65 -7.83
C LEU A 386 -23.72 -10.34 -8.51
N ASN A 387 -24.70 -9.51 -8.81
CA ASN A 387 -24.46 -8.13 -9.23
C ASN A 387 -24.43 -7.23 -7.98
N ILE A 388 -23.21 -6.85 -7.56
CA ILE A 388 -22.95 -6.07 -6.34
C ILE A 388 -23.04 -4.56 -6.62
N ARG A 389 -22.75 -4.17 -7.86
CA ARG A 389 -22.55 -2.79 -8.33
C ARG A 389 -21.23 -2.20 -7.92
N ILE A 390 -21.11 -1.36 -6.90
CA ILE A 390 -19.85 -0.61 -6.69
C ILE A 390 -19.08 -1.18 -5.51
N CYS A 391 -18.03 -1.95 -5.79
CA CYS A 391 -17.09 -2.42 -4.77
C CYS A 391 -15.66 -2.56 -5.32
N SER A 392 -14.72 -2.93 -4.46
CA SER A 392 -13.33 -3.23 -4.84
C SER A 392 -13.21 -4.69 -5.32
N ALA A 393 -12.21 -4.99 -6.15
CA ALA A 393 -11.99 -6.36 -6.62
C ALA A 393 -11.85 -7.38 -5.46
N PRO A 394 -11.06 -7.15 -4.39
CA PRO A 394 -10.99 -8.10 -3.27
C PRO A 394 -12.31 -8.27 -2.51
N LEU A 395 -13.17 -7.23 -2.48
CA LEU A 395 -14.48 -7.31 -1.86
C LEU A 395 -15.45 -8.13 -2.72
N ALA A 396 -15.40 -7.99 -4.04
CA ALA A 396 -16.19 -8.81 -4.97
C ALA A 396 -15.84 -10.30 -4.84
N GLU A 397 -14.55 -10.61 -4.80
CA GLU A 397 -14.01 -11.96 -4.61
C GLU A 397 -14.51 -12.60 -3.30
N LEU A 398 -14.41 -11.86 -2.19
CA LEU A 398 -14.91 -12.32 -0.89
C LEU A 398 -16.43 -12.51 -0.87
N TRP A 399 -17.19 -11.68 -1.61
CA TRP A 399 -18.62 -11.87 -1.75
C TRP A 399 -18.95 -13.17 -2.49
N GLY A 400 -18.18 -13.49 -3.54
CA GLY A 400 -18.24 -14.80 -4.21
C GLY A 400 -18.02 -15.95 -3.24
N VAL A 401 -16.94 -15.88 -2.44
CA VAL A 401 -16.65 -16.88 -1.41
C VAL A 401 -17.79 -17.02 -0.40
N TYR A 402 -18.27 -15.91 0.17
CA TYR A 402 -19.32 -15.91 1.19
C TYR A 402 -20.60 -16.60 0.70
N TYR A 403 -21.12 -16.20 -0.46
CA TYR A 403 -22.33 -16.81 -1.02
C TYR A 403 -22.10 -18.26 -1.44
N GLY A 404 -20.92 -18.58 -1.99
CA GLY A 404 -20.58 -19.95 -2.32
C GLY A 404 -20.59 -20.87 -1.08
N LEU A 405 -20.00 -20.43 0.03
CA LEU A 405 -20.02 -21.15 1.31
C LEU A 405 -21.44 -21.27 1.87
N TYR A 406 -22.23 -20.20 1.83
CA TYR A 406 -23.64 -20.22 2.24
C TYR A 406 -24.43 -21.28 1.46
N ILE A 407 -24.35 -21.27 0.12
CA ILE A 407 -25.09 -22.21 -0.74
C ILE A 407 -24.64 -23.65 -0.46
N ALA A 408 -23.34 -23.87 -0.30
CA ALA A 408 -22.81 -25.21 -0.04
C ALA A 408 -23.30 -25.75 1.32
N TRP A 409 -23.32 -24.90 2.34
CA TRP A 409 -23.83 -25.24 3.67
C TRP A 409 -25.34 -25.55 3.63
N GLU A 410 -26.15 -24.70 3.01
CA GLU A 410 -27.61 -24.89 2.91
C GLU A 410 -27.99 -26.15 2.13
N ARG A 411 -27.12 -26.61 1.22
CA ARG A 411 -27.29 -27.87 0.48
C ARG A 411 -26.88 -29.11 1.28
N GLY A 412 -26.39 -28.96 2.50
CA GLY A 412 -25.96 -30.08 3.35
C GLY A 412 -24.67 -30.75 2.86
N ILE A 413 -23.82 -30.02 2.13
CA ILE A 413 -22.50 -30.54 1.73
C ILE A 413 -21.63 -30.66 2.98
N THR A 414 -21.00 -31.82 3.17
CA THR A 414 -20.14 -32.09 4.34
C THR A 414 -18.65 -32.04 4.02
N CYS A 415 -18.26 -32.18 2.74
CA CYS A 415 -16.87 -32.17 2.27
C CYS A 415 -16.73 -31.24 1.06
N LEU A 416 -16.03 -30.11 1.21
CA LEU A 416 -15.93 -29.05 0.22
C LEU A 416 -14.47 -28.63 -0.06
N GLU A 417 -14.08 -28.61 -1.33
CA GLU A 417 -12.86 -27.94 -1.81
C GLU A 417 -13.24 -26.56 -2.34
N LEU A 418 -12.81 -25.49 -1.65
CA LEU A 418 -12.97 -24.10 -2.09
C LEU A 418 -11.73 -23.64 -2.84
N GLU A 419 -11.88 -23.33 -4.12
CA GLU A 419 -10.85 -22.79 -5.00
C GLU A 419 -11.14 -21.33 -5.38
N VAL A 420 -10.15 -20.47 -5.17
CA VAL A 420 -10.20 -19.02 -5.47
C VAL A 420 -8.91 -18.64 -6.20
N ASP A 421 -8.98 -17.81 -7.24
CA ASP A 421 -7.78 -17.43 -8.01
C ASP A 421 -7.06 -16.17 -7.48
N SER A 422 -7.59 -15.58 -6.41
CA SER A 422 -6.97 -14.49 -5.68
C SER A 422 -6.14 -15.03 -4.50
N GLU A 423 -4.82 -15.07 -4.68
CA GLU A 423 -3.88 -15.47 -3.61
C GLU A 423 -4.04 -14.60 -2.34
N MET A 424 -4.39 -13.32 -2.51
CA MET A 424 -4.69 -12.41 -1.40
C MET A 424 -5.89 -12.90 -0.58
N VAL A 425 -6.99 -13.28 -1.25
CA VAL A 425 -8.22 -13.75 -0.59
C VAL A 425 -7.99 -15.10 0.07
N VAL A 426 -7.26 -16.02 -0.58
CA VAL A 426 -6.86 -17.30 0.03
C VAL A 426 -6.00 -17.06 1.28
N GLY A 427 -5.06 -16.11 1.21
CA GLY A 427 -4.26 -15.68 2.36
C GLY A 427 -5.15 -15.20 3.50
N PHE A 428 -6.09 -14.29 3.22
CA PHE A 428 -7.04 -13.78 4.22
C PHE A 428 -7.89 -14.88 4.87
N LEU A 429 -8.37 -15.84 4.10
CA LEU A 429 -9.18 -16.95 4.63
C LEU A 429 -8.34 -17.90 5.49
N ARG A 430 -7.07 -18.16 5.13
CA ARG A 430 -6.19 -19.09 5.86
C ARG A 430 -5.55 -18.49 7.10
N THR A 431 -5.04 -17.26 7.01
CA THR A 431 -4.27 -16.63 8.11
C THR A 431 -5.07 -15.62 8.91
N GLY A 432 -6.26 -15.24 8.43
CA GLY A 432 -7.00 -14.09 8.96
C GLY A 432 -6.34 -12.75 8.62
N ILE A 433 -7.00 -11.69 9.08
CA ILE A 433 -6.56 -10.30 8.94
C ILE A 433 -6.81 -9.54 10.25
N GLU A 434 -6.22 -8.36 10.38
CA GLU A 434 -6.53 -7.49 11.52
C GLU A 434 -7.98 -7.00 11.47
N ASP A 435 -8.64 -6.91 12.63
CA ASP A 435 -10.02 -6.45 12.73
C ASP A 435 -10.25 -5.03 12.18
N SER A 436 -9.21 -4.18 12.19
CA SER A 436 -9.23 -2.83 11.63
C SER A 436 -9.17 -2.79 10.10
N HIS A 437 -8.97 -3.92 9.44
CA HIS A 437 -8.92 -3.97 7.98
C HIS A 437 -10.33 -3.82 7.38
N PRO A 438 -10.54 -3.01 6.32
CA PRO A 438 -11.87 -2.74 5.74
C PRO A 438 -12.67 -3.96 5.30
N LEU A 439 -11.99 -5.07 5.00
CA LEU A 439 -12.61 -6.33 4.57
C LEU A 439 -12.86 -7.33 5.73
N SER A 440 -12.50 -6.99 6.98
CA SER A 440 -12.59 -7.90 8.12
C SER A 440 -14.02 -8.36 8.39
N PHE A 441 -15.02 -7.50 8.17
CA PHE A 441 -16.42 -7.86 8.35
C PHE A 441 -16.83 -9.09 7.52
N LEU A 442 -16.46 -9.14 6.23
CA LEU A 442 -16.85 -10.23 5.35
C LEU A 442 -16.00 -11.48 5.56
N ILE A 443 -14.71 -11.31 5.89
CA ILE A 443 -13.83 -12.42 6.23
C ILE A 443 -14.30 -13.13 7.51
N ARG A 444 -14.78 -12.39 8.52
CA ARG A 444 -15.40 -12.96 9.72
C ARG A 444 -16.63 -13.80 9.38
N LEU A 445 -17.47 -13.35 8.46
CA LEU A 445 -18.62 -14.12 8.00
C LEU A 445 -18.18 -15.43 7.30
N CYS A 446 -17.17 -15.38 6.44
CA CYS A 446 -16.60 -16.58 5.82
C CYS A 446 -15.99 -17.53 6.86
N HIS A 447 -15.23 -17.02 7.84
CA HIS A 447 -14.71 -17.81 8.96
C HIS A 447 -15.82 -18.44 9.80
N GLY A 448 -16.94 -17.73 9.98
CA GLY A 448 -18.15 -18.27 10.60
C GLY A 448 -18.63 -19.54 9.91
N PHE A 449 -18.66 -19.58 8.57
CA PHE A 449 -18.98 -20.79 7.81
C PHE A 449 -17.89 -21.85 7.92
N LEU A 450 -16.62 -21.48 7.79
CA LEU A 450 -15.49 -22.43 7.86
C LEU A 450 -15.35 -23.10 9.23
N SER A 451 -15.91 -22.49 10.29
CA SER A 451 -15.93 -23.05 11.65
C SER A 451 -17.10 -23.99 11.96
N LYS A 452 -18.03 -24.19 11.02
CA LYS A 452 -19.17 -25.10 11.19
C LYS A 452 -18.76 -26.57 11.09
N ASP A 453 -19.69 -27.47 11.37
CA ASP A 453 -19.47 -28.93 11.34
C ASP A 453 -19.47 -29.51 9.91
N TRP A 454 -18.39 -29.26 9.18
CA TRP A 454 -18.08 -29.78 7.84
C TRP A 454 -16.59 -29.65 7.53
N LEU A 455 -16.09 -30.39 6.54
CA LEU A 455 -14.69 -30.36 6.12
C LEU A 455 -14.53 -29.44 4.91
N VAL A 456 -13.86 -28.29 5.09
CA VAL A 456 -13.57 -27.35 4.00
C VAL A 456 -12.07 -27.20 3.78
N ARG A 457 -11.63 -27.39 2.53
CA ARG A 457 -10.24 -27.15 2.08
C ARG A 457 -10.18 -25.92 1.21
N VAL A 458 -9.53 -24.87 1.69
CA VAL A 458 -9.35 -23.63 0.91
C VAL A 458 -8.02 -23.67 0.17
N SER A 459 -8.02 -23.51 -1.15
CA SER A 459 -6.82 -23.49 -1.99
C SER A 459 -6.84 -22.39 -3.05
N HIS A 460 -5.65 -21.94 -3.42
CA HIS A 460 -5.48 -21.06 -4.59
C HIS A 460 -5.45 -21.90 -5.86
N VAL A 461 -6.14 -21.43 -6.88
CA VAL A 461 -6.13 -21.99 -8.24
C VAL A 461 -5.65 -20.94 -9.23
N TYR A 462 -5.00 -21.32 -10.32
CA TYR A 462 -4.66 -20.34 -11.35
C TYR A 462 -5.89 -20.01 -12.21
N ARG A 463 -5.97 -18.77 -12.72
CA ARG A 463 -7.09 -18.29 -13.56
C ARG A 463 -7.43 -19.19 -14.73
N GLU A 464 -6.43 -19.85 -15.32
CA GLU A 464 -6.62 -20.81 -16.42
C GLU A 464 -7.50 -22.01 -16.03
N ALA A 465 -7.51 -22.39 -14.75
CA ALA A 465 -8.36 -23.44 -14.18
C ALA A 465 -9.59 -22.90 -13.44
N ASN A 466 -9.80 -21.57 -13.37
CA ASN A 466 -10.95 -20.94 -12.70
C ASN A 466 -11.92 -20.28 -13.70
N ARG A 467 -11.81 -20.59 -14.99
CA ARG A 467 -12.51 -19.86 -16.07
C ARG A 467 -14.03 -19.89 -15.95
N LEU A 468 -14.60 -20.99 -15.47
CA LEU A 468 -16.06 -21.08 -15.34
C LEU A 468 -16.58 -20.11 -14.27
N ALA A 469 -15.88 -19.97 -13.14
CA ALA A 469 -16.24 -19.01 -12.11
C ALA A 469 -16.06 -17.56 -12.60
N ASP A 470 -14.96 -17.26 -13.30
CA ASP A 470 -14.73 -15.98 -13.97
C ASP A 470 -15.81 -15.68 -15.02
N GLY A 471 -16.21 -16.68 -15.80
CA GLY A 471 -17.32 -16.58 -16.75
C GLY A 471 -18.64 -16.21 -16.08
N LEU A 472 -18.95 -16.81 -14.92
CA LEU A 472 -20.15 -16.48 -14.13
C LEU A 472 -20.07 -15.08 -13.51
N ALA A 473 -18.90 -14.69 -13.00
CA ALA A 473 -18.68 -13.34 -12.47
C ALA A 473 -18.86 -12.27 -13.56
N ASN A 474 -18.36 -12.52 -14.78
CA ASN A 474 -18.56 -11.61 -15.91
C ASN A 474 -20.01 -11.63 -16.41
N TYR A 475 -20.66 -12.80 -16.48
CA TYR A 475 -22.07 -12.93 -16.87
C TYR A 475 -23.00 -12.11 -15.95
N ALA A 476 -22.67 -12.04 -14.67
CA ALA A 476 -23.43 -11.27 -13.68
C ALA A 476 -23.59 -9.78 -14.02
N PHE A 477 -22.71 -9.18 -14.84
CA PHE A 477 -22.89 -7.80 -15.30
C PHE A 477 -24.13 -7.60 -16.16
N SER A 478 -24.59 -8.66 -16.83
CA SER A 478 -25.81 -8.63 -17.66
C SER A 478 -27.10 -8.80 -16.85
N LEU A 479 -27.00 -9.18 -15.57
CA LEU A 479 -28.15 -9.46 -14.72
C LEU A 479 -28.61 -8.23 -13.92
N PRO A 480 -29.88 -8.20 -13.47
CA PRO A 480 -30.35 -7.21 -12.51
C PRO A 480 -29.49 -7.16 -11.24
N LEU A 481 -29.56 -6.05 -10.50
CA LEU A 481 -28.90 -5.92 -9.20
C LEU A 481 -29.33 -7.05 -8.24
N GLY A 482 -28.37 -7.63 -7.51
CA GLY A 482 -28.63 -8.64 -6.50
C GLY A 482 -28.15 -10.04 -6.88
N PHE A 483 -28.62 -11.00 -6.09
CA PHE A 483 -28.19 -12.39 -6.13
C PHE A 483 -29.10 -13.24 -7.04
N HIS A 484 -28.48 -14.07 -7.88
CA HIS A 484 -29.14 -14.95 -8.84
C HIS A 484 -28.62 -16.38 -8.66
N LEU A 485 -29.51 -17.30 -8.31
CA LEU A 485 -29.18 -18.72 -8.12
C LEU A 485 -29.54 -19.51 -9.39
N PHE A 486 -28.66 -20.42 -9.78
CA PHE A 486 -28.83 -21.26 -10.97
C PHE A 486 -28.83 -22.74 -10.61
N ALA A 487 -29.94 -23.42 -10.91
CA ALA A 487 -30.06 -24.87 -10.78
C ALA A 487 -29.28 -25.59 -11.90
N SER A 488 -29.18 -24.98 -13.08
CA SER A 488 -28.42 -25.47 -14.24
C SER A 488 -27.50 -24.38 -14.80
N SER A 489 -26.48 -24.78 -15.56
CA SER A 489 -25.53 -23.85 -16.17
C SER A 489 -26.23 -22.90 -17.17
N PRO A 490 -26.01 -21.57 -17.06
CA PRO A 490 -26.46 -20.61 -18.06
C PRO A 490 -25.84 -20.87 -19.44
N GLU A 491 -26.60 -20.63 -20.52
CA GLU A 491 -26.13 -20.86 -21.89
C GLU A 491 -24.82 -20.14 -22.21
N SER A 492 -24.63 -18.94 -21.66
CA SER A 492 -23.43 -18.10 -21.85
C SER A 492 -22.14 -18.74 -21.34
N VAL A 493 -22.21 -19.69 -20.40
CA VAL A 493 -21.03 -20.34 -19.79
C VAL A 493 -20.96 -21.85 -20.06
N ASN A 494 -21.91 -22.42 -20.81
CA ASN A 494 -21.94 -23.86 -21.13
C ASN A 494 -20.66 -24.34 -21.83
N LEU A 495 -20.08 -23.52 -22.71
CA LEU A 495 -18.80 -23.85 -23.35
C LEU A 495 -17.66 -23.97 -22.34
N LEU A 496 -17.63 -23.11 -21.31
CA LEU A 496 -16.60 -23.15 -20.26
C LEU A 496 -16.77 -24.38 -19.37
N LEU A 497 -18.02 -24.78 -19.09
CA LEU A 497 -18.30 -26.02 -18.36
C LEU A 497 -17.83 -27.25 -19.15
N LEU A 498 -18.13 -27.29 -20.45
CA LEU A 498 -17.66 -28.37 -21.33
C LEU A 498 -16.14 -28.39 -21.46
N GLU A 499 -15.49 -27.23 -21.53
CA GLU A 499 -14.03 -27.14 -21.47
C GLU A 499 -13.52 -27.77 -20.16
N ASP A 500 -14.00 -27.35 -18.99
CA ASP A 500 -13.52 -27.89 -17.71
C ASP A 500 -13.68 -29.42 -17.61
N ILE A 501 -14.77 -29.99 -18.13
CA ILE A 501 -15.00 -31.46 -18.17
C ILE A 501 -14.01 -32.17 -19.10
N ASN A 502 -13.68 -31.56 -20.25
CA ASN A 502 -12.72 -32.13 -21.21
C ASN A 502 -11.25 -31.93 -20.78
N GLY A 503 -10.98 -31.06 -19.81
CA GLY A 503 -9.65 -30.84 -19.23
C GLY A 503 -8.58 -30.23 -20.16
N PRO A 504 -8.88 -29.25 -21.05
CA PRO A 504 -7.87 -28.62 -21.89
C PRO A 504 -6.89 -27.83 -21.02
N ALA A 505 -5.64 -28.28 -21.01
CA ALA A 505 -4.59 -27.62 -20.24
C ALA A 505 -3.98 -26.44 -21.00
N ARG A 506 -3.60 -25.39 -20.27
CA ARG A 506 -3.03 -24.14 -20.81
C ARG A 506 -1.65 -23.88 -20.24
N PRO A 507 -0.69 -23.40 -21.04
CA PRO A 507 0.66 -23.15 -20.57
C PRO A 507 0.74 -21.94 -19.65
N ARG A 508 1.47 -22.08 -18.54
CA ARG A 508 1.81 -20.99 -17.61
C ARG A 508 3.27 -21.08 -17.18
N ASN A 509 3.98 -19.96 -17.23
CA ASN A 509 5.36 -19.86 -16.73
C ASN A 509 5.37 -19.63 -15.21
N VAL A 510 5.80 -20.64 -14.45
CA VAL A 510 5.87 -20.60 -12.97
C VAL A 510 7.34 -20.48 -12.54
N ARG A 511 7.61 -19.68 -11.50
CA ARG A 511 8.93 -19.63 -10.87
C ARG A 511 9.11 -20.86 -9.99
N LEU A 512 10.22 -21.58 -10.14
CA LEU A 512 10.62 -22.67 -9.24
C LEU A 512 11.04 -22.15 -7.86
#